data_AF-A0A2V7UCJ5-F1
#
_entry.id   AF-A0A2V7UCJ5-F1
#
_cell.length_a   1.000
_cell.length_b   1.000
_cell.length_c   1.000
_cell.angle_alpha   90.00
_cell.angle_beta   90.00
_cell.angle_gamma   90.00
#
_symmetry.space_group_name_H-M   'P 1'
#
loop_
_entity.id
_entity.type
_entity.pdbx_description
1 polymer ?
#
loop_
_entity_poly.entity_id
_entity_poly.type
_entity_poly.pdbx_seq_one_letter_code
_entity_poly.pdbx_strand_id
1 'polypeptide(L)'
;MAGTTYVLEPDSRTARKLARPGKGGPGGPRREGPTADGGQGPGIRFHGRPHEMGEGKWERQTENLGTQTVEGLEATGTRTTVTIPAGAIGNEKAIAIVSERWLSPELQVVVMSTHRDPRFGETTYRLTGIARGEPDKSLFEVPSDYTVREGPPDTMRFRRAPGLEQKQ
;
A
#
# COMPACT_ATOMS: atom_id res chain seq x y z
N MET A 1 -0.94 4.48 -23.07
CA MET A 1 -1.79 3.30 -23.33
C MET A 1 -2.80 3.19 -22.19
N ALA A 2 -4.09 3.35 -22.47
CA ALA A 2 -5.11 3.59 -21.46
C ALA A 2 -6.00 2.36 -21.20
N GLY A 3 -6.26 2.07 -19.91
CA GLY A 3 -7.58 1.61 -19.47
C GLY A 3 -7.86 0.11 -19.33
N THR A 4 -6.90 -0.79 -19.52
CA THR A 4 -7.13 -2.24 -19.33
C THR A 4 -6.51 -2.73 -18.02
N THR A 5 -7.29 -3.38 -17.17
CA THR A 5 -6.81 -4.02 -15.93
C THR A 5 -6.80 -5.53 -16.15
N TYR A 6 -5.69 -6.19 -15.85
CA TYR A 6 -5.60 -7.65 -15.84
C TYR A 6 -5.59 -8.16 -14.40
N VAL A 7 -6.35 -9.22 -14.13
CA VAL A 7 -6.30 -9.97 -12.86
C VAL A 7 -5.72 -11.34 -13.17
N LEU A 8 -4.63 -11.71 -12.48
CA LEU A 8 -4.00 -13.01 -12.62
C LEU A 8 -4.58 -13.97 -11.59
N GLU A 9 -4.97 -15.17 -12.03
CA GLU A 9 -5.38 -16.29 -11.20
C GLU A 9 -4.27 -17.37 -11.26
N PRO A 10 -3.34 -17.39 -10.29
CA PRO A 10 -2.15 -18.25 -10.36
C PRO A 10 -2.49 -19.74 -10.28
N ASP A 11 -3.53 -20.11 -9.52
CA ASP A 11 -3.95 -21.50 -9.35
C ASP A 11 -4.49 -22.12 -10.66
N SER A 12 -5.16 -21.31 -11.48
CA SER A 12 -5.76 -21.74 -12.74
C SER A 12 -4.91 -21.37 -13.96
N ARG A 13 -3.79 -20.63 -13.76
CA ARG A 13 -3.00 -19.98 -14.81
C ARG A 13 -3.90 -19.26 -15.81
N THR A 14 -4.86 -18.49 -15.31
CA THR A 14 -5.74 -17.68 -16.17
C THR A 14 -5.57 -16.20 -15.87
N ALA A 15 -5.58 -15.39 -16.92
CA ALA A 15 -5.55 -13.94 -16.80
C ALA A 15 -6.88 -13.38 -17.26
N ARG A 16 -7.57 -12.62 -16.42
CA ARG A 16 -8.83 -11.97 -16.79
C ARG A 16 -8.60 -10.54 -17.20
N LYS A 17 -8.99 -10.23 -18.42
CA LYS A 17 -9.01 -8.86 -18.95
C LYS A 17 -10.31 -8.18 -18.52
N LEU A 18 -10.18 -7.20 -17.64
CA LEU A 18 -11.28 -6.35 -17.19
C LEU A 18 -11.27 -5.05 -18.00
N ALA A 19 -12.33 -4.85 -18.79
CA ALA A 19 -12.64 -3.53 -19.32
C ALA A 19 -13.28 -2.71 -18.18
N ARG A 20 -12.77 -1.51 -17.90
CA ARG A 20 -13.53 -0.58 -17.06
C ARG A 20 -14.89 -0.35 -17.74
N PRO A 21 -16.02 -0.41 -17.01
CA PRO A 21 -17.28 0.01 -17.57
C PRO A 21 -17.16 1.48 -18.00
N GLY A 22 -17.25 1.70 -19.31
CA GLY A 22 -17.25 3.03 -19.91
C GLY A 22 -18.47 3.82 -19.46
N LYS A 23 -18.25 5.10 -19.16
CA LYS A 23 -19.26 6.12 -18.89
C LYS A 23 -20.10 6.33 -20.16
N GLY A 24 -21.39 5.96 -20.14
CA GLY A 24 -22.39 6.46 -21.11
C GLY A 24 -23.28 5.42 -21.79
N GLY A 25 -24.43 5.13 -21.17
CA GLY A 25 -25.64 4.59 -21.83
C GLY A 25 -26.88 5.20 -21.15
N PRO A 26 -27.94 5.59 -21.88
CA PRO A 26 -29.03 6.39 -21.32
C PRO A 26 -29.94 5.52 -20.43
N GLY A 27 -30.16 5.94 -19.18
CA GLY A 27 -31.31 5.45 -18.39
C GLY A 27 -31.04 4.67 -17.08
N GLY A 28 -29.97 4.97 -16.32
CA GLY A 28 -29.79 4.44 -14.95
C GLY A 28 -29.95 5.54 -13.87
N PRO A 29 -30.55 5.25 -12.69
CA PRO A 29 -30.90 6.28 -11.73
C PRO A 29 -29.66 6.96 -11.14
N ARG A 30 -29.70 8.30 -11.14
CA ARG A 30 -28.71 9.21 -10.58
C ARG A 30 -28.60 8.97 -9.07
N ARG A 31 -27.49 8.41 -8.59
CA ARG A 31 -27.09 8.54 -7.18
C ARG A 31 -26.20 9.77 -7.07
N GLU A 32 -26.74 10.82 -6.45
CA GLU A 32 -25.97 11.96 -5.98
C GLU A 32 -25.02 11.47 -4.88
N GLY A 33 -23.72 11.60 -5.13
CA GLY A 33 -22.67 11.50 -4.12
C GLY A 33 -21.93 12.84 -4.09
N PRO A 34 -21.54 13.33 -2.91
CA PRO A 34 -20.93 14.66 -2.80
C PRO A 34 -19.56 14.68 -3.48
N THR A 35 -19.38 15.71 -4.30
CA THR A 35 -18.10 16.19 -4.85
C THR A 35 -17.10 16.47 -3.73
N ALA A 36 -15.89 15.91 -3.83
CA ALA A 36 -14.70 16.52 -3.27
C ALA A 36 -13.46 16.16 -4.10
N ASP A 37 -12.75 17.23 -4.40
CA ASP A 37 -11.54 17.41 -5.19
C ASP A 37 -10.32 16.68 -4.60
N GLY A 38 -9.34 16.33 -5.45
CA GLY A 38 -7.99 15.95 -5.01
C GLY A 38 -7.51 14.59 -5.53
N GLY A 39 -6.68 14.61 -6.57
CA GLY A 39 -6.07 13.42 -7.18
C GLY A 39 -5.18 12.62 -6.21
N GLN A 40 -5.35 11.30 -6.24
CA GLN A 40 -4.41 10.34 -5.68
C GLN A 40 -4.00 9.38 -6.79
N GLY A 41 -2.74 9.48 -7.21
CA GLY A 41 -2.09 8.44 -8.00
C GLY A 41 -2.03 7.12 -7.23
N PRO A 42 -1.63 6.00 -7.89
CA PRO A 42 -1.52 4.71 -7.24
C PRO A 42 -0.31 4.71 -6.29
N GLY A 43 -0.51 5.24 -5.10
CA GLY A 43 0.46 5.14 -4.01
C GLY A 43 0.55 3.69 -3.57
N ILE A 44 1.76 3.14 -3.57
CA ILE A 44 2.09 1.99 -2.75
C ILE A 44 1.65 2.34 -1.33
N ARG A 45 0.55 1.74 -0.86
CA ARG A 45 0.12 1.84 0.52
C ARG A 45 1.14 1.07 1.36
N PHE A 46 2.23 1.75 1.70
CA PHE A 46 2.98 1.42 2.90
C PHE A 46 1.97 1.46 4.05
N HIS A 47 1.44 0.30 4.43
CA HIS A 47 0.71 0.13 5.69
C HIS A 47 1.66 0.23 6.89
N GLY A 48 2.87 0.75 6.70
CA GLY A 48 3.54 1.55 7.70
C GLY A 48 2.83 2.89 7.85
N ARG A 49 1.60 2.88 8.38
CA ARG A 49 1.30 3.92 9.37
C ARG A 49 2.49 3.85 10.34
N PRO A 50 3.18 4.97 10.69
CA PRO A 50 4.01 4.91 11.89
C PRO A 50 3.07 4.32 12.93
N HIS A 51 3.38 3.11 13.41
CA HIS A 51 2.47 2.37 14.28
C HIS A 51 2.01 3.40 15.29
N GLU A 52 0.72 3.71 15.23
CA GLU A 52 0.07 4.81 15.95
C GLU A 52 0.13 4.37 17.40
N MET A 53 1.31 4.51 17.98
CA MET A 53 1.63 4.23 19.35
C MET A 53 0.98 5.37 20.09
N GLY A 54 -0.31 5.17 20.40
CA GLY A 54 -1.16 5.97 21.27
C GLY A 54 -0.91 7.46 21.16
N GLU A 55 -1.81 8.15 20.45
CA GLU A 55 -1.97 9.59 20.58
C GLU A 55 -1.78 10.04 22.05
N GLY A 56 -0.71 10.79 22.30
CA GLY A 56 -0.65 11.83 23.34
C GLY A 56 -0.37 11.47 24.80
N LYS A 57 -0.07 10.21 25.18
CA LYS A 57 0.11 9.91 26.63
C LYS A 57 1.52 10.09 27.19
N TRP A 58 2.56 9.93 26.35
CA TRP A 58 3.94 9.76 26.85
C TRP A 58 4.92 10.76 26.25
N GLU A 59 5.93 11.11 27.03
CA GLU A 59 7.01 12.02 26.63
C GLU A 59 7.71 11.50 25.38
N ARG A 60 7.83 12.38 24.38
CA ARG A 60 8.41 12.08 23.07
C ARG A 60 9.53 13.05 22.77
N GLN A 61 10.73 12.52 22.56
CA GLN A 61 11.89 13.27 22.11
C GLN A 61 12.19 12.92 20.66
N THR A 62 12.40 13.94 19.84
CA THR A 62 12.83 13.78 18.44
C THR A 62 14.20 14.40 18.28
N GLU A 63 15.13 13.61 17.76
CA GLU A 63 16.52 13.98 17.54
C GLU A 63 16.84 13.82 16.06
N ASN A 64 17.58 14.77 15.49
CA ASN A 64 18.05 14.68 14.12
C ASN A 64 19.42 13.98 14.13
N LEU A 65 19.54 12.88 13.38
CA LEU A 65 20.78 12.10 13.28
C LEU A 65 21.71 12.62 12.18
N GLY A 66 21.28 13.62 11.40
CA GLY A 66 22.02 14.15 10.27
C GLY A 66 21.83 13.32 9.01
N THR A 67 22.85 13.28 8.16
CA THR A 67 22.82 12.57 6.89
C THR A 67 23.76 11.36 6.90
N GLN A 68 23.33 10.28 6.26
CA GLN A 68 24.11 9.06 6.07
C GLN A 68 23.81 8.47 4.69
N THR A 69 24.81 7.83 4.09
CA THR A 69 24.62 7.07 2.86
C THR A 69 24.10 5.66 3.17
N VAL A 70 22.96 5.28 2.55
CA VAL A 70 22.35 3.95 2.66
C VAL A 70 22.09 3.42 1.25
N GLU A 71 22.64 2.25 0.90
CA GLU A 71 22.56 1.68 -0.46
C GLU A 71 23.02 2.63 -1.58
N GLY A 72 23.99 3.49 -1.28
CA GLY A 72 24.48 4.50 -2.23
C GLY A 72 23.59 5.74 -2.38
N LEU A 73 22.49 5.83 -1.63
CA LEU A 73 21.63 7.01 -1.56
C LEU A 73 21.95 7.84 -0.31
N GLU A 74 22.01 9.15 -0.47
CA GLU A 74 21.98 10.05 0.69
C GLU A 74 20.62 9.94 1.37
N ALA A 75 20.63 9.81 2.70
CA ALA A 75 19.45 9.75 3.52
C ALA A 75 19.61 10.57 4.80
N THR A 76 18.56 11.28 5.18
CA THR A 76 18.48 12.04 6.43
C THR A 76 17.83 11.18 7.51
N GLY A 77 18.54 11.04 8.63
CA GLY A 77 18.11 10.25 9.77
C GLY A 77 17.36 11.08 10.79
N THR A 78 16.25 10.56 11.29
CA THR A 78 15.53 11.11 12.44
C THR A 78 15.29 9.99 13.43
N ARG A 79 15.59 10.26 14.69
CA ARG A 79 15.33 9.35 15.81
C ARG A 79 14.21 9.93 16.65
N THR A 80 13.28 9.08 17.04
CA THR A 80 12.24 9.37 18.00
C THR A 80 12.39 8.43 19.18
N THR A 81 12.53 8.97 20.38
CA THR A 81 12.50 8.21 21.62
C THR A 81 11.20 8.53 22.36
N VAL A 82 10.43 7.50 22.71
CA VAL A 82 9.21 7.59 23.52
C VAL A 82 9.46 6.92 24.86
N THR A 83 9.27 7.65 25.95
CA THR A 83 9.53 7.12 27.30
C THR A 83 8.22 6.88 28.04
N ILE A 84 7.94 5.61 28.35
CA ILE A 84 6.84 5.21 29.21
C ILE A 84 7.36 5.17 30.65
N PRO A 85 6.82 6.00 31.58
CA PRO A 85 7.29 6.03 32.97
C PRO A 85 7.00 4.70 33.71
N ALA A 86 7.66 4.49 34.84
CA ALA A 86 7.39 3.33 35.70
C ALA A 86 5.95 3.36 36.23
N GLY A 87 5.33 2.19 36.37
CA GLY A 87 3.96 1.97 36.85
C GLY A 87 2.87 2.31 35.84
N ALA A 88 3.21 2.92 34.71
CA ALA A 88 2.25 3.58 33.84
C ALA A 88 1.46 2.63 32.93
N ILE A 89 2.01 1.44 32.71
CA ILE A 89 1.36 0.29 32.07
C ILE A 89 1.52 -1.00 32.91
N GLY A 90 1.75 -0.87 34.22
CA GLY A 90 2.10 -2.01 35.09
C GLY A 90 3.55 -2.47 34.96
N ASN A 91 4.43 -1.65 34.37
CA ASN A 91 5.87 -1.87 34.28
C ASN A 91 6.60 -1.40 35.55
N GLU A 92 7.57 -2.16 36.06
CA GLU A 92 8.32 -1.77 37.26
C GLU A 92 9.39 -0.68 36.99
N LYS A 93 9.91 -0.60 35.77
CA LYS A 93 10.92 0.39 35.33
C LYS A 93 10.42 1.13 34.09
N ALA A 94 10.90 2.36 33.88
CA ALA A 94 10.59 3.13 32.68
C ALA A 94 11.06 2.40 31.41
N ILE A 95 10.25 2.45 30.36
CA ILE A 95 10.51 1.78 29.08
C ILE A 95 10.76 2.85 28.03
N ALA A 96 11.96 2.84 27.45
CA ALA A 96 12.31 3.70 26.32
C ALA A 96 12.12 2.93 25.02
N ILE A 97 11.19 3.40 24.19
CA ILE A 97 10.99 2.91 22.82
C ILE A 97 11.75 3.83 21.88
N VAL A 98 12.61 3.25 21.04
CA VAL A 98 13.45 4.01 20.11
C VAL A 98 13.05 3.66 18.68
N SER A 99 12.69 4.66 17.90
CA SER A 99 12.37 4.53 16.47
C SER A 99 13.31 5.40 15.66
N GLU A 100 14.04 4.81 14.76
CA GLU A 100 14.95 5.48 13.82
C GLU A 100 14.38 5.37 12.40
N ARG A 101 14.44 6.45 11.66
CA ARG A 101 13.94 6.54 10.28
C ARG A 101 14.94 7.30 9.42
N TRP A 102 15.31 6.70 8.30
CA TRP A 102 16.22 7.26 7.31
C TRP A 102 15.45 7.49 6.02
N LEU A 103 15.29 8.77 5.66
CA LEU A 103 14.54 9.21 4.49
C LEU A 103 15.53 9.67 3.41
N SER A 104 15.45 9.11 2.20
CA SER A 104 16.21 9.66 1.08
C SER A 104 15.45 10.86 0.49
N PRO A 105 16.04 12.08 0.50
CA PRO A 105 15.39 13.26 -0.07
C PRO A 105 15.22 13.16 -1.59
N GLU A 106 16.09 12.41 -2.26
CA GLU A 106 16.06 12.23 -3.72
C GLU A 106 14.84 11.43 -4.17
N LEU A 107 14.62 10.27 -3.56
CA LEU A 107 13.51 9.38 -3.90
C LEU A 107 12.23 9.66 -3.09
N GLN A 108 12.33 10.49 -2.05
CA GLN A 108 11.26 10.76 -1.06
C GLN A 108 10.72 9.49 -0.39
N VAL A 109 11.54 8.44 -0.28
CA VAL A 109 11.20 7.16 0.36
C VAL A 109 12.04 6.89 1.61
N VAL A 110 11.52 6.04 2.49
CA VAL A 110 12.28 5.53 3.64
C VAL A 110 13.19 4.42 3.16
N VAL A 111 14.50 4.62 3.28
CA VAL A 111 15.51 3.62 2.89
C VAL A 111 15.84 2.68 4.03
N MET A 112 15.72 3.14 5.28
CA MET A 112 15.93 2.31 6.46
C MET A 112 15.05 2.80 7.61
N SER A 113 14.51 1.88 8.40
CA SER A 113 13.87 2.20 9.67
C SER A 113 14.12 1.10 10.69
N THR A 114 14.45 1.50 11.91
CA THR A 114 14.67 0.57 13.02
C THR A 114 13.71 0.93 14.14
N HIS A 115 13.00 -0.04 14.68
CA HIS A 115 12.08 0.15 15.79
C HIS A 115 12.47 -0.83 16.91
N ARG A 116 12.85 -0.30 18.05
CA ARG A 116 13.24 -1.05 19.25
C ARG A 116 12.25 -0.78 20.37
N ASP A 117 11.49 -1.80 20.73
CA ASP A 117 10.60 -1.79 21.89
C ASP A 117 10.99 -2.94 22.82
N PRO A 118 11.44 -2.67 24.06
CA PRO A 118 11.79 -3.72 25.02
C PRO A 118 10.68 -4.75 25.30
N ARG A 119 9.41 -4.44 24.97
CA ARG A 119 8.25 -5.32 25.15
C ARG A 119 8.01 -6.25 23.97
N PHE A 120 8.38 -5.85 22.76
CA PHE A 120 8.04 -6.54 21.50
C PHE A 120 9.27 -6.93 20.66
N GLY A 121 10.46 -6.48 21.04
CA GLY A 121 11.71 -6.74 20.34
C GLY A 121 12.11 -5.63 19.37
N GLU A 122 12.92 -6.01 18.37
CA GLU A 122 13.46 -5.10 17.37
C GLU A 122 12.92 -5.47 15.98
N THR A 123 12.41 -4.47 15.25
CA THR A 123 12.02 -4.58 13.85
C THR A 123 12.89 -3.66 13.01
N THR A 124 13.57 -4.22 12.02
CA THR A 124 14.40 -3.45 11.08
C THR A 124 13.86 -3.61 9.67
N TYR A 125 13.59 -2.49 9.04
CA TYR A 125 13.23 -2.37 7.63
C TYR A 125 14.41 -1.73 6.89
N ARG A 126 14.83 -2.35 5.79
CA ARG A 126 15.88 -1.82 4.92
C ARG A 126 15.52 -2.09 3.47
N LEU A 127 15.55 -1.04 2.65
CA LEU A 127 15.52 -1.18 1.20
C LEU A 127 16.89 -1.64 0.73
N THR A 128 16.92 -2.60 -0.19
CA THR A 128 18.14 -3.14 -0.81
C THR A 128 17.94 -3.30 -2.31
N GLY A 129 19.02 -3.21 -3.09
CA GLY A 129 18.95 -3.46 -4.54
C GLY A 129 18.14 -2.39 -5.30
N ILE A 130 18.33 -1.13 -4.93
CA ILE A 130 17.56 -0.02 -5.49
C ILE A 130 18.02 0.27 -6.93
N ALA A 131 17.13 0.09 -7.90
CA ALA A 131 17.32 0.47 -9.29
C ALA A 131 16.41 1.64 -9.65
N ARG A 132 16.99 2.73 -10.17
CA ARG A 132 16.26 3.97 -10.57
C ARG A 132 15.83 3.99 -12.05
N GLY A 133 15.98 2.86 -12.75
CA GLY A 133 15.60 2.73 -14.16
C GLY A 133 14.15 2.33 -14.34
N GLU A 134 13.66 2.44 -15.58
CA GLU A 134 12.35 1.90 -15.95
C GLU A 134 12.38 0.36 -15.74
N PRO A 135 11.42 -0.20 -14.99
CA PRO A 135 11.33 -1.64 -14.84
C PRO A 135 11.00 -2.32 -16.16
N ASP A 136 11.45 -3.57 -16.35
CA ASP A 136 11.19 -4.30 -17.58
C ASP A 136 9.67 -4.46 -17.83
N LYS A 137 9.23 -4.13 -19.04
CA LYS A 137 7.81 -4.20 -19.45
C LYS A 137 7.22 -5.60 -19.20
N SER A 138 8.01 -6.66 -19.38
CA SER A 138 7.58 -8.04 -19.19
C SER A 138 7.13 -8.35 -17.75
N LEU A 139 7.59 -7.59 -16.75
CA LEU A 139 7.12 -7.71 -15.36
C LEU A 139 5.65 -7.29 -15.18
N PHE A 140 5.12 -6.52 -16.12
CA PHE A 140 3.74 -6.03 -16.13
C PHE A 140 2.90 -6.66 -17.25
N GLU A 141 3.49 -7.56 -18.04
CA GLU A 141 2.77 -8.36 -19.02
C GLU A 141 2.27 -9.65 -18.40
N VAL A 142 1.18 -10.17 -18.96
CA VAL A 142 0.66 -11.47 -18.57
C VAL A 142 1.66 -12.54 -19.04
N PRO A 143 2.13 -13.43 -18.16
CA PRO A 143 3.02 -14.52 -18.58
C PRO A 143 2.40 -15.36 -19.69
N SER A 144 3.20 -15.84 -20.64
CA SER A 144 2.73 -16.53 -21.85
C SER A 144 2.04 -17.88 -21.57
N ASP A 145 2.24 -18.45 -20.38
CA ASP A 145 1.58 -19.66 -19.90
C ASP A 145 0.16 -19.41 -19.34
N TYR A 146 -0.29 -18.15 -19.29
CA TYR A 146 -1.62 -17.80 -18.81
C TYR A 146 -2.63 -17.71 -19.95
N THR A 147 -3.77 -18.39 -19.76
CA THR A 147 -4.89 -18.27 -20.70
C THR A 147 -5.65 -16.97 -20.43
N VAL A 148 -5.62 -16.02 -21.36
CA VAL A 148 -6.34 -14.75 -21.24
C VAL A 148 -7.83 -14.97 -21.55
N ARG A 149 -8.71 -14.59 -20.61
CA ARG A 149 -10.18 -14.60 -20.77
C ARG A 149 -10.74 -13.19 -20.65
N GLU A 150 -11.75 -12.86 -21.46
CA GLU A 150 -12.45 -11.58 -21.38
C GLU A 150 -13.68 -11.66 -20.46
N GLY A 151 -13.88 -10.61 -19.66
CA GLY A 151 -15.07 -10.44 -18.83
C GLY A 151 -14.91 -10.90 -17.38
N PRO A 152 -15.86 -10.52 -16.50
CA PRO A 152 -15.83 -10.88 -15.09
C PRO A 152 -15.95 -12.39 -14.88
N PRO A 153 -15.59 -12.89 -13.67
CA PRO A 153 -15.77 -14.29 -13.31
C PRO A 153 -17.17 -14.81 -13.62
N ASP A 154 -17.26 -16.07 -14.03
CA ASP A 154 -18.55 -16.71 -14.34
C ASP A 154 -19.53 -16.68 -13.14
N THR A 155 -19.00 -16.56 -11.92
CA THR A 155 -19.75 -16.37 -10.67
C THR A 155 -20.47 -15.02 -10.57
N MET A 156 -20.11 -14.03 -11.39
CA MET A 156 -20.77 -12.71 -11.51
C MET A 156 -21.72 -12.60 -12.70
N ARG A 157 -21.83 -13.64 -13.54
CA ARG A 157 -22.90 -13.71 -14.53
C ARG A 157 -24.20 -14.03 -13.79
N PHE A 158 -24.88 -13.00 -13.31
CA PHE A 158 -26.26 -13.11 -12.87
C PHE A 158 -27.04 -13.83 -13.98
N ARG A 159 -27.48 -15.06 -13.72
CA ARG A 159 -28.41 -15.80 -14.56
C ARG A 159 -29.63 -14.91 -14.78
N ARG A 160 -29.78 -14.32 -15.98
CA ARG A 160 -31.11 -13.95 -16.46
C ARG A 160 -31.87 -15.26 -16.61
N ALA A 161 -32.92 -15.41 -15.83
CA ALA A 161 -33.87 -16.51 -15.97
C ALA A 161 -34.46 -16.50 -17.40
N PRO A 162 -34.67 -17.67 -18.02
CA PRO A 162 -35.36 -17.75 -19.30
C PRO A 162 -36.87 -17.60 -19.13
N GLY A 163 -37.51 -16.87 -20.05
CA GLY A 163 -38.93 -17.03 -20.38
C GLY A 163 -39.86 -15.92 -19.93
N LEU A 164 -40.34 -15.13 -20.90
CA LEU A 164 -41.76 -15.03 -21.19
C LEU A 164 -41.94 -14.53 -22.63
N GLU A 165 -42.30 -15.48 -23.47
CA GLU A 165 -42.82 -15.35 -24.81
C GLU A 165 -44.07 -14.45 -24.80
N GLN A 166 -44.03 -13.31 -25.51
CA GLN A 166 -45.23 -12.53 -25.82
C GLN A 166 -45.68 -12.95 -27.21
N LYS A 167 -46.75 -13.75 -27.21
CA LYS A 167 -47.48 -14.25 -28.37
C LYS A 167 -48.35 -13.13 -28.93
N GLN A 168 -48.09 -12.80 -30.20
CA GLN A 168 -48.91 -12.09 -31.21
C GLN A 168 -49.65 -10.81 -30.80
#